data_AF-A0A4Z0NF79-F1
#
_entry.id   AF-A0A4Z0NF79-F1
#
_cell.length_a   1.000
_cell.length_b   1.000
_cell.length_c   1.000
_cell.angle_alpha   90.00
_cell.angle_beta   90.00
_cell.angle_gamma   90.00
#
_symmetry.space_group_name_H-M   'P 1'
#
loop_
_entity.id
_entity.type
_entity.pdbx_description
1 polymer ?
#
loop_
_entity_poly.entity_id
_entity_poly.type
_entity_poly.pdbx_seq_one_letter_code
_entity_poly.pdbx_strand_id
1 'polypeptide(L)'
;MSVTEEEVPADRVVETLESLLRAPPFVRSPKLTRFLRFVVEEELAGRGATIKAYTIATQALGRGPDFDPSLDPSVRVEAGRLRRALDEVYAQHADGLDIRVSVPVGGYRPRFIATEAAPAVADDAPLPDPAEVPPPAPDRPSPTVIGLTPRGQAAIIALLAGILLVLCIDLGLTVSARMAPGPAGPPRDMAVRGQ
;
A
#
# COMPACT_ATOMS: atom_id res chain seq x y z
N MET A 1 -24.00 3.63 -29.35
CA MET A 1 -22.79 4.21 -28.73
C MET A 1 -22.61 3.53 -27.38
N SER A 2 -21.49 3.00 -26.93
CA SER A 2 -20.18 2.64 -27.47
C SER A 2 -19.46 1.95 -26.29
N VAL A 3 -18.56 1.02 -26.58
CA VAL A 3 -17.59 0.38 -25.65
C VAL A 3 -18.19 -0.71 -24.74
N THR A 4 -18.07 -1.96 -25.17
CA THR A 4 -17.94 -3.10 -24.25
C THR A 4 -16.64 -2.91 -23.48
N GLU A 5 -16.71 -2.41 -22.25
CA GLU A 5 -15.65 -2.64 -21.28
C GLU A 5 -15.51 -4.16 -21.16
N GLU A 6 -14.38 -4.69 -21.60
CA GLU A 6 -14.04 -6.09 -21.39
C GLU A 6 -13.77 -6.26 -19.89
N GLU A 7 -14.85 -6.48 -19.16
CA GLU A 7 -14.84 -6.63 -17.71
C GLU A 7 -14.04 -7.90 -17.37
N VAL A 8 -12.98 -7.74 -16.58
CA VAL A 8 -12.12 -8.86 -16.17
C VAL A 8 -12.99 -9.88 -15.41
N PRO A 9 -13.06 -11.16 -15.84
CA PRO A 9 -13.90 -12.15 -15.18
C PRO A 9 -13.49 -12.34 -13.72
N ALA A 10 -14.48 -12.34 -12.81
CA ALA A 10 -14.24 -12.45 -11.37
C ALA A 10 -13.41 -13.70 -10.99
N ASP A 11 -13.68 -14.84 -11.64
CA ASP A 11 -12.96 -16.09 -11.40
C ASP A 11 -11.45 -15.96 -11.67
N ARG A 12 -11.06 -15.21 -12.71
CA ARG A 12 -9.65 -14.96 -13.06
C ARG A 12 -8.97 -14.06 -12.03
N VAL A 13 -9.71 -13.11 -11.46
CA VAL A 13 -9.21 -12.29 -10.34
C VAL A 13 -9.00 -13.15 -9.09
N VAL A 14 -9.91 -14.07 -8.79
CA VAL A 14 -9.80 -15.00 -7.65
C VAL A 14 -8.60 -15.94 -7.83
N GLU A 15 -8.43 -16.54 -9.01
CA GLU A 15 -7.25 -17.36 -9.34
C GLU A 15 -5.94 -16.58 -9.16
N THR A 16 -5.91 -15.35 -9.68
CA THR A 16 -4.76 -14.45 -9.54
C THR A 16 -4.49 -14.11 -8.08
N LEU A 17 -5.53 -13.82 -7.29
CA LEU A 17 -5.38 -13.55 -5.86
C LEU A 17 -4.74 -14.73 -5.14
N GLU A 18 -5.22 -15.96 -5.38
CA GLU A 18 -4.67 -17.16 -4.74
C GLU A 18 -3.21 -17.40 -5.15
N SER A 19 -2.84 -17.11 -6.40
CA SER A 19 -1.44 -17.16 -6.85
C SER A 19 -0.58 -16.09 -6.17
N LEU A 20 -1.04 -14.83 -6.08
CA LEU A 20 -0.34 -13.75 -5.40
C LEU A 20 -0.11 -14.07 -3.91
N LEU A 21 -1.10 -14.65 -3.23
CA LEU A 21 -1.00 -14.96 -1.80
C LEU A 21 0.00 -16.07 -1.47
N ARG A 22 0.36 -16.91 -2.45
CA ARG A 22 1.44 -17.90 -2.32
C ARG A 22 2.82 -17.32 -2.60
N ALA A 23 2.91 -16.11 -3.13
CA ALA A 23 4.19 -15.49 -3.44
C ALA A 23 4.94 -15.09 -2.15
N PRO A 24 6.29 -15.04 -2.18
CA PRO A 24 7.09 -14.90 -0.98
C PRO A 24 6.78 -13.68 -0.09
N PRO A 25 6.51 -12.47 -0.63
CA PRO A 25 6.16 -11.31 0.20
C PRO A 25 4.87 -11.51 1.03
N PHE A 26 3.90 -12.24 0.50
CA PHE A 26 2.60 -12.48 1.13
C PHE A 26 2.65 -13.66 2.12
N VAL A 27 3.38 -14.72 1.80
CA VAL A 27 3.62 -15.84 2.74
C VAL A 27 4.33 -15.34 4.00
N ARG A 28 5.31 -14.44 3.85
CA ARG A 28 6.07 -13.87 4.97
C ARG A 28 5.27 -12.85 5.81
N SER A 29 4.14 -12.35 5.29
CA SER A 29 3.35 -11.30 5.95
C SER A 29 1.86 -11.63 5.97
N PRO A 30 1.37 -12.27 7.05
CA PRO A 30 -0.06 -12.52 7.24
C PRO A 30 -0.91 -11.25 7.21
N LYS A 31 -0.32 -10.10 7.53
CA LYS A 31 -1.00 -8.80 7.52
C LYS A 31 -1.25 -8.30 6.10
N LEU A 32 -0.26 -8.40 5.22
CA LEU A 32 -0.43 -8.04 3.80
C LEU A 32 -1.39 -8.99 3.09
N THR A 33 -1.34 -10.28 3.44
CA THR A 33 -2.29 -11.29 2.96
C THR A 33 -3.73 -10.94 3.30
N ARG A 34 -4.03 -10.61 4.57
CA ARG A 34 -5.38 -10.18 4.98
C ARG A 34 -5.81 -8.90 4.28
N PHE A 35 -4.89 -7.94 4.15
CA PHE A 35 -5.19 -6.66 3.48
C PHE A 35 -5.55 -6.90 2.01
N LEU A 36 -4.70 -7.60 1.25
CA LEU A 36 -4.93 -7.86 -0.18
C LEU A 36 -6.23 -8.65 -0.39
N ARG A 37 -6.42 -9.71 0.38
CA ARG A 37 -7.64 -10.53 0.32
C ARG A 37 -8.89 -9.68 0.55
N PHE A 38 -8.92 -8.91 1.63
CA PHE A 38 -10.04 -8.04 1.96
C PHE A 38 -10.39 -7.08 0.84
N VAL A 39 -9.41 -6.34 0.30
CA VAL A 39 -9.71 -5.32 -0.72
C VAL A 39 -10.16 -5.94 -2.04
N VAL A 40 -9.64 -7.10 -2.42
CA VAL A 40 -10.06 -7.80 -3.65
C VAL A 40 -11.45 -8.41 -3.48
N GLU A 41 -11.72 -9.08 -2.35
CA GLU A 41 -13.03 -9.69 -2.08
C GLU A 41 -14.14 -8.64 -1.96
N GLU A 42 -13.89 -7.51 -1.30
CA GLU A 42 -14.86 -6.41 -1.23
C GLU A 42 -15.13 -5.79 -2.62
N GLU A 43 -14.11 -5.66 -3.46
CA GLU A 43 -14.27 -5.15 -4.83
C GLU A 43 -15.11 -6.10 -5.68
N LEU A 44 -14.77 -7.40 -5.68
CA LEU A 44 -15.51 -8.43 -6.40
C LEU A 44 -16.95 -8.59 -5.90
N ALA A 45 -17.20 -8.31 -4.63
CA ALA A 45 -18.55 -8.32 -4.06
C ALA A 45 -19.35 -7.04 -4.35
N GLY A 46 -18.84 -6.14 -5.21
CA GLY A 46 -19.49 -4.87 -5.57
C GLY A 46 -19.48 -3.82 -4.45
N ARG A 47 -18.71 -4.06 -3.38
CA ARG A 47 -18.59 -3.17 -2.22
C ARG A 47 -17.34 -2.29 -2.26
N GLY A 48 -16.74 -2.09 -3.42
CA GLY A 48 -15.53 -1.24 -3.59
C GLY A 48 -15.57 0.13 -2.92
N ALA A 49 -16.76 0.75 -2.82
CA ALA A 49 -16.96 2.04 -2.15
C ALA A 49 -16.79 1.99 -0.62
N THR A 50 -16.90 0.82 0.00
CA THR A 50 -16.69 0.60 1.43
C THR A 50 -15.21 0.48 1.79
N ILE A 51 -14.32 0.29 0.80
CA ILE A 51 -12.87 0.07 0.99
C ILE A 51 -12.20 1.40 1.39
N LYS A 52 -12.27 1.70 2.69
CA LYS A 52 -11.77 2.91 3.34
C LYS A 52 -10.78 2.53 4.43
N ALA A 53 -10.01 3.50 4.91
CA ALA A 53 -9.00 3.24 5.93
C ALA A 53 -9.60 2.56 7.19
N TYR A 54 -10.75 3.05 7.66
CA TYR A 54 -11.43 2.51 8.84
C TYR A 54 -11.87 1.04 8.66
N THR A 55 -12.51 0.71 7.54
CA THR A 55 -13.01 -0.64 7.29
C THR A 55 -11.88 -1.64 7.12
N ILE A 56 -10.80 -1.25 6.42
CA ILE A 56 -9.60 -2.07 6.32
C ILE A 56 -8.95 -2.29 7.70
N ALA A 57 -8.84 -1.24 8.50
CA ALA A 57 -8.25 -1.33 9.83
C ALA A 57 -8.97 -2.36 10.70
N THR A 58 -10.30 -2.26 10.75
CA THR A 58 -11.14 -3.07 11.63
C THR A 58 -11.36 -4.48 11.10
N GLN A 59 -11.62 -4.64 9.80
CA GLN A 59 -12.01 -5.93 9.22
C GLN A 59 -10.81 -6.77 8.73
N ALA A 60 -9.71 -6.13 8.29
CA ALA A 60 -8.56 -6.85 7.75
C ALA A 60 -7.33 -6.82 8.68
N LEU A 61 -7.11 -5.69 9.36
CA LEU A 61 -5.91 -5.48 10.18
C LEU A 61 -6.12 -5.68 11.68
N GLY A 62 -7.33 -6.01 12.11
CA GLY A 62 -7.66 -6.35 13.51
C GLY A 62 -7.56 -5.16 14.46
N ARG A 63 -7.76 -3.93 13.99
CA ARG A 63 -7.86 -2.75 14.86
C ARG A 63 -9.23 -2.67 15.52
N GLY A 64 -9.25 -2.11 16.73
CA GLY A 64 -10.49 -1.88 17.48
C GLY A 64 -11.35 -0.75 16.88
N PRO A 65 -12.58 -0.58 17.40
CA PRO A 65 -13.54 0.40 16.91
C PRO A 65 -13.08 1.86 17.09
N ASP A 66 -12.18 2.12 18.05
CA ASP A 66 -11.63 3.45 18.36
C ASP A 66 -10.55 3.91 17.36
N PHE A 67 -10.33 3.17 16.27
CA PHE A 67 -9.36 3.52 15.25
C PHE A 67 -9.75 4.82 14.51
N ASP A 68 -8.88 5.83 14.57
CA ASP A 68 -9.00 7.06 13.77
C ASP A 68 -7.95 7.09 12.65
N PRO A 69 -8.34 7.03 11.37
CA PRO A 69 -7.44 7.15 10.23
C PRO A 69 -6.59 8.43 10.20
N SER A 70 -7.06 9.50 10.84
CA SER A 70 -6.38 10.81 10.88
C SER A 70 -5.18 10.77 11.82
N LEU A 71 -5.29 10.03 12.92
CA LEU A 71 -4.29 9.94 13.98
C LEU A 71 -3.38 8.71 13.83
N ASP A 72 -3.87 7.61 13.25
CA ASP A 72 -3.11 6.37 13.05
C ASP A 72 -2.80 6.12 11.56
N PRO A 73 -1.53 6.29 11.12
CA PRO A 73 -1.13 6.10 9.73
C PRO A 73 -0.98 4.63 9.33
N SER A 74 -1.22 3.66 10.21
CA SER A 74 -0.87 2.25 9.98
C SER A 74 -1.50 1.66 8.72
N VAL A 75 -2.74 2.01 8.38
CA VAL A 75 -3.38 1.54 7.13
C VAL A 75 -2.69 2.13 5.91
N ARG A 76 -2.30 3.42 5.95
CA ARG A 76 -1.54 4.06 4.87
C ARG A 76 -0.17 3.43 4.70
N VAL A 77 0.50 3.11 5.81
CA VAL A 77 1.81 2.43 5.82
C VAL A 77 1.68 1.04 5.21
N GLU A 78 0.68 0.25 5.62
CA GLU A 78 0.47 -1.09 5.04
C GLU A 78 0.05 -1.04 3.58
N ALA A 79 -0.77 -0.08 3.17
CA ALA A 79 -1.07 0.11 1.76
C ALA A 79 0.20 0.41 0.94
N GLY A 80 1.15 1.18 1.50
CA GLY A 80 2.45 1.41 0.89
C GLY A 80 3.27 0.12 0.75
N ARG A 81 3.28 -0.73 1.78
CA ARG A 81 3.95 -2.04 1.77
C ARG A 81 3.29 -3.01 0.79
N LEU A 82 1.96 -3.03 0.72
CA LEU A 82 1.20 -3.84 -0.22
C LEU A 82 1.56 -3.50 -1.66
N ARG A 83 1.60 -2.21 -2.01
CA ARG A 83 1.98 -1.77 -3.37
C ARG A 83 3.36 -2.29 -3.75
N ARG A 84 4.36 -2.11 -2.87
CA ARG A 84 5.71 -2.62 -3.09
C ARG A 84 5.77 -4.15 -3.22
N ALA A 85 4.99 -4.86 -2.39
CA ALA A 85 4.91 -6.32 -2.46
C ALA A 85 4.29 -6.79 -3.78
N LEU A 86 3.24 -6.13 -4.26
CA LEU A 86 2.67 -6.41 -5.59
C LEU A 86 3.71 -6.15 -6.69
N ASP A 87 4.39 -5.00 -6.65
CA ASP A 87 5.43 -4.67 -7.63
C ASP A 87 6.58 -5.69 -7.62
N GLU A 88 7.01 -6.14 -6.44
CA GLU A 88 8.04 -7.19 -6.30
C GLU A 88 7.59 -8.52 -6.91
N VAL A 89 6.36 -8.95 -6.64
CA VAL A 89 5.83 -10.20 -7.20
C VAL A 89 5.74 -10.13 -8.72
N TYR A 90 5.16 -9.06 -9.27
CA TYR A 90 5.05 -8.89 -10.72
C TYR A 90 6.41 -8.68 -11.41
N ALA A 91 7.43 -8.16 -10.72
CA ALA A 91 8.78 -8.05 -11.27
C ALA A 91 9.51 -9.41 -11.33
N GLN A 92 9.20 -10.32 -10.42
CA GLN A 92 9.88 -11.63 -10.30
C GLN A 92 9.10 -12.78 -10.96
N HIS A 93 7.77 -12.67 -11.07
CA HIS A 93 6.85 -13.72 -11.50
C HIS A 93 5.82 -13.15 -12.49
N ALA A 94 6.30 -12.38 -13.48
CA ALA A 94 5.44 -11.86 -14.54
C ALA A 94 4.80 -13.00 -15.36
N ASP A 95 5.55 -14.08 -15.54
CA ASP A 95 5.12 -15.26 -16.27
C ASP A 95 4.10 -16.05 -15.43
N GLY A 96 2.86 -16.16 -15.92
CA GLY A 96 1.77 -16.92 -15.29
C GLY A 96 0.76 -16.10 -14.48
N LEU A 97 0.86 -14.77 -14.46
CA LEU A 97 -0.17 -13.89 -13.90
C LEU A 97 -0.89 -13.10 -15.01
N ASP A 98 -1.99 -13.67 -15.50
CA ASP A 98 -2.78 -13.09 -16.60
C ASP A 98 -3.54 -11.81 -16.19
N ILE A 99 -3.70 -11.55 -14.89
CA ILE A 99 -4.30 -10.33 -14.35
C ILE A 99 -3.29 -9.57 -13.50
N ARG A 100 -3.14 -8.28 -13.78
CA ARG A 100 -2.44 -7.33 -12.92
C ARG A 100 -3.39 -6.70 -11.91
N VAL A 101 -3.16 -6.98 -10.63
CA VAL A 101 -3.82 -6.35 -9.49
C VAL A 101 -2.98 -5.15 -9.04
N SER A 102 -3.58 -3.97 -8.99
CA SER A 102 -2.90 -2.75 -8.51
C SER A 102 -3.74 -2.00 -7.50
N VAL A 103 -3.10 -1.31 -6.56
CA VAL A 103 -3.76 -0.43 -5.58
C VAL A 103 -3.25 1.00 -5.77
N PRO A 104 -4.09 1.97 -6.17
CA PRO A 104 -3.64 3.32 -6.51
C PRO A 104 -3.13 4.08 -5.29
N VAL A 105 -2.24 5.04 -5.50
CA VAL A 105 -1.83 5.99 -4.45
C VAL A 105 -3.03 6.86 -4.06
N GLY A 106 -3.15 7.18 -2.76
CA GLY A 106 -4.27 7.97 -2.24
C GLY A 106 -5.59 7.19 -2.07
N GLY A 107 -5.68 5.98 -2.60
CA GLY A 107 -6.83 5.09 -2.44
C GLY A 107 -6.45 3.70 -1.97
N TYR A 108 -7.47 2.89 -1.74
CA TYR A 108 -7.33 1.49 -1.31
C TYR A 108 -8.07 0.50 -2.22
N ARG A 109 -9.00 1.00 -3.05
CA ARG A 109 -9.76 0.19 -4.00
C ARG A 109 -8.83 -0.40 -5.06
N PRO A 110 -8.78 -1.73 -5.23
CA PRO A 110 -7.92 -2.35 -6.22
C PRO A 110 -8.44 -2.10 -7.64
N ARG A 111 -7.55 -2.22 -8.63
CA ARG A 111 -7.88 -2.22 -10.05
C ARG A 111 -7.31 -3.48 -10.68
N PHE A 112 -8.06 -4.04 -11.61
CA PHE A 112 -7.70 -5.25 -12.35
C PHE A 112 -7.50 -4.90 -13.81
N ILE A 113 -6.37 -5.34 -14.37
CA ILE A 113 -6.03 -5.12 -15.77
C ILE A 113 -5.60 -6.47 -16.33
N ALA A 114 -6.22 -6.91 -17.43
CA ALA A 114 -5.74 -8.07 -18.15
C ALA A 114 -4.33 -7.79 -18.70
N THR A 115 -3.39 -8.66 -18.38
CA THR A 115 -2.06 -8.65 -18.99
C THR A 115 -2.16 -9.54 -20.21
N GLU A 116 -1.71 -9.05 -21.36
CA GLU A 116 -1.53 -9.90 -22.53
C GLU A 116 -0.41 -10.90 -22.17
N ALA A 117 -0.81 -12.10 -21.74
CA ALA A 117 0.12 -13.20 -21.55
C ALA A 117 0.83 -13.38 -22.89
N ALA A 118 2.16 -13.18 -22.93
CA ALA A 118 2.94 -13.59 -24.08
C ALA A 118 2.53 -15.04 -24.36
N PRO A 119 2.07 -15.37 -25.58
CA PRO A 119 1.49 -16.68 -25.84
C PRO A 119 2.51 -17.71 -25.40
N ALA A 120 2.11 -18.57 -24.45
CA ALA A 120 2.86 -19.76 -24.13
C ALA A 120 3.13 -20.42 -25.47
N VAL A 121 4.41 -20.46 -25.87
CA VAL A 121 4.86 -21.13 -27.08
C VAL A 121 4.29 -22.54 -27.01
N ALA A 122 3.25 -22.76 -27.83
CA ALA A 122 2.80 -24.10 -28.11
C ALA A 122 4.01 -24.81 -28.70
N ASP A 123 4.48 -25.80 -27.96
CA ASP A 123 5.49 -26.75 -28.34
C ASP A 123 4.96 -27.59 -29.51
N ASP A 124 4.92 -26.99 -30.71
CA ASP A 124 4.99 -27.68 -32.01
C ASP A 124 5.17 -26.63 -33.13
N ALA A 125 6.37 -26.06 -33.24
CA ALA A 125 6.79 -25.35 -34.44
C ALA A 125 8.08 -26.01 -34.95
N PRO A 126 8.09 -26.60 -36.16
CA PRO A 126 9.33 -27.05 -36.79
C PRO A 126 10.32 -25.89 -36.84
N LEU A 127 11.57 -26.14 -36.44
CA LEU A 127 12.69 -25.20 -36.47
C LEU A 127 12.62 -24.32 -37.73
N PRO A 128 12.52 -22.97 -37.61
CA PRO A 128 12.67 -22.11 -38.77
C PRO A 128 14.11 -22.17 -39.27
N ASP A 129 14.25 -22.39 -40.58
CA ASP A 129 15.49 -22.34 -41.35
C ASP A 129 16.27 -21.05 -41.02
N PRO A 130 17.57 -21.10 -40.68
CA PRO A 130 18.35 -19.92 -40.35
C PRO A 130 18.71 -19.11 -41.60
N ALA A 131 17.71 -18.52 -42.27
CA ALA A 131 17.92 -17.63 -43.39
C ALA A 131 16.69 -16.75 -43.71
N GLU A 132 16.28 -15.87 -42.80
CA GLU A 132 15.79 -14.54 -43.21
C GLU A 132 15.69 -13.60 -42.00
N VAL A 133 16.62 -12.66 -41.91
CA VAL A 133 16.47 -11.47 -41.07
C VAL A 133 15.63 -10.47 -41.87
N PRO A 134 14.38 -10.16 -41.46
CA PRO A 134 13.61 -9.11 -42.11
C PRO A 134 14.27 -7.75 -41.81
N PRO A 135 14.28 -6.80 -42.76
CA PRO A 135 14.84 -5.47 -42.53
C PRO A 135 14.11 -4.75 -41.38
N PRO A 136 14.82 -3.92 -40.58
CA PRO A 136 14.21 -3.21 -39.46
C PRO A 136 13.10 -2.27 -39.96
N ALA A 137 11.88 -2.52 -39.48
CA ALA A 137 10.75 -1.63 -39.68
C ALA A 137 11.00 -0.30 -38.93
N PRO A 138 10.53 0.85 -39.45
CA PRO A 138 10.75 2.15 -38.84
C PRO A 138 10.10 2.25 -37.44
N ASP A 139 10.86 2.85 -36.52
CA ASP A 139 10.55 3.07 -35.12
C ASP A 139 9.11 3.56 -34.88
N ARG A 140 8.30 2.71 -34.23
CA ARG A 140 7.08 3.18 -33.57
C ARG A 140 7.50 3.83 -32.25
N PRO A 141 7.08 5.08 -31.96
CA PRO A 141 7.40 5.71 -30.68
C PRO A 141 6.73 4.94 -29.55
N SER A 142 7.54 4.25 -28.73
CA SER A 142 7.10 3.64 -27.48
C SER A 142 6.44 4.69 -26.58
N PRO A 143 5.28 4.43 -25.97
CA PRO A 143 4.68 5.35 -25.02
C PRO A 143 5.65 5.51 -23.85
N THR A 144 6.19 6.72 -23.73
CA THR A 144 7.11 7.12 -22.66
C THR A 144 6.36 7.00 -21.34
N VAL A 145 6.68 5.96 -20.56
CA VAL A 145 6.27 5.88 -19.17
C VAL A 145 6.99 7.01 -18.44
N ILE A 146 6.23 7.99 -17.97
CA ILE A 146 6.73 9.14 -17.21
C ILE A 146 7.30 8.61 -15.89
N GLY A 147 8.59 8.30 -15.87
CA GLY A 147 9.34 8.07 -14.65
C GLY A 147 9.48 9.39 -13.90
N LEU A 148 8.87 9.48 -12.71
CA LEU A 148 9.13 10.58 -11.78
C LEU A 148 10.63 10.60 -11.44
N THR A 149 11.28 11.72 -11.74
CA THR A 149 12.73 11.91 -11.63
C THR A 149 13.22 11.93 -10.17
N PRO A 150 14.48 11.52 -9.91
CA PRO A 150 15.08 11.37 -8.57
C PRO A 150 15.31 12.68 -7.79
N ARG A 151 14.91 13.85 -8.33
CA ARG A 151 15.09 15.15 -7.68
C ARG A 151 13.99 15.48 -6.64
N GLY A 152 12.83 14.82 -6.71
CA GLY A 152 11.73 15.03 -5.76
C GLY A 152 11.90 14.37 -4.39
N GLN A 153 12.78 13.36 -4.28
CA GLN A 153 12.96 12.57 -3.05
C GLN A 153 13.75 13.30 -1.95
N ALA A 154 14.68 14.20 -2.31
CA ALA A 154 15.47 14.94 -1.32
C ALA A 154 14.63 15.99 -0.56
N ALA A 155 13.66 16.61 -1.22
CA ALA A 155 12.77 17.59 -0.61
C ALA A 155 11.82 16.96 0.43
N ILE A 156 11.37 15.72 0.18
CA ILE A 156 10.47 14.99 1.09
C ILE A 156 11.21 14.54 2.35
N ILE A 157 12.47 14.13 2.24
CA ILE A 157 13.31 13.76 3.40
C ILE A 157 13.58 14.98 4.29
N ALA A 158 13.90 16.14 3.70
CA ALA A 158 14.13 17.37 4.46
C ALA A 158 12.86 17.85 5.19
N LEU A 159 11.68 17.72 4.55
CA LEU A 159 10.40 18.07 5.16
C LEU A 159 10.06 17.17 6.37
N LEU A 160 10.29 15.85 6.24
CA LEU A 160 10.02 14.89 7.33
C LEU A 160 10.97 15.10 8.52
N ALA A 161 12.24 15.42 8.28
CA ALA A 161 13.19 15.74 9.35
C ALA A 161 12.82 17.02 10.10
N GLY A 162 12.35 18.05 9.40
CA GLY A 162 11.86 19.29 10.01
C GLY A 162 10.62 19.06 10.89
N ILE A 163 9.65 18.28 10.42
CA ILE A 163 8.44 17.95 11.18
C ILE A 163 8.78 17.16 12.45
N LEU A 164 9.71 16.19 12.36
CA LEU A 164 10.17 15.42 13.53
C LEU A 164 10.84 16.31 14.58
N LEU A 165 11.64 17.30 14.16
CA LEU A 165 12.32 18.22 15.06
C LEU A 165 11.34 19.11 15.83
N VAL A 166 10.30 19.63 15.15
CA VAL A 166 9.24 20.43 15.78
C VAL A 166 8.47 19.60 16.82
N LEU A 167 8.08 18.37 16.48
CA LEU A 167 7.39 17.46 17.40
C LEU A 167 8.22 17.14 18.65
N CYS A 168 9.55 16.96 18.51
CA CYS A 168 10.43 16.74 19.65
C CYS A 168 10.51 17.96 20.58
N ILE A 169 10.50 19.18 20.03
CA ILE A 169 10.53 20.42 20.82
C ILE A 169 9.20 20.59 21.58
N ASP A 170 8.07 20.45 20.91
CA ASP A 170 6.74 20.56 21.53
C ASP A 170 6.55 19.52 22.65
N LEU A 171 7.02 18.28 22.42
CA LEU A 171 6.97 17.21 23.42
C LEU A 171 7.88 17.52 24.63
N GLY A 172 9.08 18.04 24.39
CA GLY A 172 9.99 18.47 25.47
C GLY A 172 9.40 19.60 26.32
N LEU A 173 8.78 20.59 25.68
CA LEU A 173 8.16 21.73 26.36
C LEU A 173 6.93 21.30 27.19
N THR A 174 6.10 20.40 26.67
CA THR A 174 4.94 19.87 27.41
C THR A 174 5.33 18.98 28.60
N VAL A 175 6.42 18.21 28.49
CA VAL A 175 6.94 17.42 29.61
C VAL A 175 7.54 18.33 30.70
N SER A 176 8.33 19.34 30.33
CA SER A 176 8.88 20.31 31.28
C SER A 176 7.80 21.06 32.05
N ALA A 177 6.72 21.47 31.38
CA ALA A 177 5.60 22.18 32.02
C ALA A 177 4.84 21.30 33.04
N ARG A 178 4.84 19.97 32.87
CA ARG A 178 4.19 19.03 33.80
C ARG A 178 5.04 18.69 35.03
N MET A 179 6.31 19.06 35.04
CA MET A 179 7.25 18.71 36.11
C MET A 179 7.56 19.88 37.06
N ALA A 180 6.88 21.02 36.89
CA ALA A 180 6.96 22.13 37.83
C ALA A 180 6.44 21.67 39.22
N PRO A 181 7.25 21.77 40.29
CA PRO A 181 6.84 21.36 41.63
C PRO A 181 5.69 22.24 42.12
N GLY A 182 4.62 21.58 42.61
CA GLY A 182 3.42 22.24 43.11
C GLY A 182 3.71 23.21 44.27
N PRO A 183 2.90 24.27 44.44
CA PRO A 183 3.15 25.29 45.45
C PRO A 183 3.16 24.70 46.85
N ALA A 184 4.21 25.03 47.60
CA ALA A 184 4.39 24.65 49.00
C ALA A 184 3.14 25.05 49.81
N GLY A 185 2.56 24.07 50.51
CA GLY A 185 1.37 24.26 51.34
C GLY A 185 1.61 25.32 52.43
N PRO A 186 0.55 25.99 52.90
CA PRO A 186 0.67 27.10 53.84
C PRO A 186 1.27 26.67 55.19
N PRO A 187 1.99 27.57 55.88
CA PRO A 187 2.61 27.26 57.16
C PRO A 187 1.55 26.88 58.19
N ARG A 188 1.78 25.76 58.88
CA ARG A 188 0.95 25.32 60.00
C ARG A 188 1.20 26.27 61.17
N ASP A 189 0.22 27.13 61.46
CA ASP A 189 0.14 27.87 62.71
C ASP A 189 0.15 26.88 63.89
N MET A 190 1.26 26.86 64.63
CA MET A 190 1.30 26.26 65.96
C MET A 190 0.68 27.25 66.95
N ALA A 191 -0.65 27.27 66.96
CA ALA A 191 -1.43 27.81 68.04
C ALA A 191 -1.78 26.69 69.03
N VAL A 192 -1.47 26.95 70.31
CA VAL A 192 -2.11 26.36 71.50
C VAL A 192 -1.76 24.91 71.83
N ARG A 193 -0.92 24.75 72.86
CA ARG A 193 -1.38 24.10 74.09
C ARG A 193 -0.63 24.64 75.31
N GLY A 194 -1.38 25.31 76.18
CA GLY A 194 -0.99 25.45 77.57
C GLY A 194 -1.42 24.21 78.35
N GLN A 195 -0.54 23.73 79.21
CA GLN A 195 -0.74 23.16 80.55
C GLN A 195 0.59 22.61 81.03
#